data_AF-A0A970RL19-F1
#
_entry.id   AF-A0A970RL19-F1
#
_cell.length_a   1.000
_cell.length_b   1.000
_cell.length_c   1.000
_cell.angle_alpha   90.00
_cell.angle_beta   90.00
_cell.angle_gamma   90.00
#
_symmetry.space_group_name_H-M   'P 1'
#
loop_
_entity.id
_entity.type
_entity.pdbx_description
1 polymer ?
#
loop_
_entity_poly.entity_id
_entity_poly.type
_entity_poly.pdbx_seq_one_letter_code
_entity_poly.pdbx_strand_id
1 'polypeptide(L)' 'MDAVIARQLAHVYEEGQSAVLCMVVEESGSTPRAAGASMIVFQSGRTEGTIG' A
#
# COMPACT_ATOMS: atom_id res chain seq x y z
N MET A 1 6.66 6.24 -1.29
CA MET A 1 5.23 5.94 -1.04
C MET A 1 4.38 7.01 -1.70
N ASP A 2 3.33 6.60 -2.42
CA ASP A 2 2.35 7.48 -3.04
C ASP A 2 1.56 8.30 -2.00
N ALA A 3 1.33 9.59 -2.24
CA ALA A 3 0.65 10.49 -1.31
C ALA A 3 -0.82 10.12 -1.06
N VAL A 4 -1.49 9.50 -2.03
CA VAL A 4 -2.87 8.98 -1.91
C VAL A 4 -2.89 7.81 -0.93
N ILE A 5 -1.98 6.84 -1.10
CA ILE A 5 -1.87 5.68 -0.20
C ILE A 5 -1.51 6.12 1.22
N ALA A 6 -0.57 7.06 1.36
CA ALA A 6 -0.18 7.59 2.67
C ALA A 6 -1.36 8.21 3.42
N ARG A 7 -2.18 9.00 2.70
CA ARG A 7 -3.36 9.66 3.28
C ARG A 7 -4.45 8.66 3.64
N GLN A 8 -4.67 7.66 2.78
CA GLN A 8 -5.63 6.61 3.08
C GLN A 8 -5.22 5.79 4.30
N LEU A 9 -3.93 5.44 4.42
CA LEU A 9 -3.43 4.69 5.57
C LEU A 9 -3.63 5.48 6.88
N ALA A 10 -3.39 6.79 6.86
CA ALA A 10 -3.67 7.65 8.02
C ALA A 10 -5.15 7.62 8.40
N HIS A 11 -6.06 7.74 7.43
CA HIS A 11 -7.49 7.68 7.68
C HIS A 11 -7.93 6.33 8.27
N VAL A 12 -7.45 5.22 7.71
CA VAL A 12 -7.72 3.87 8.23
C VAL A 12 -7.24 3.72 9.68
N TYR A 13 -6.07 4.27 10.00
CA TYR A 13 -5.53 4.26 11.35
C TYR A 13 -6.38 5.10 12.32
N GLU A 14 -6.80 6.31 11.90
CA GLU A 14 -7.67 7.20 12.68
C GLU A 14 -9.04 6.58 12.96
N GLU A 15 -9.59 5.81 12.01
CA GLU A 15 -10.86 5.08 12.17
C GLU A 15 -10.74 3.79 13.00
N GLY A 16 -9.53 3.42 13.43
CA GLY A 16 -9.28 2.17 14.15
C GLY A 16 -9.55 0.92 13.31
N GLN A 17 -9.56 1.06 11.97
CA GLN A 17 -9.81 -0.03 11.05
C GLN A 17 -8.57 -0.90 10.87
N SER A 18 -8.78 -2.22 10.80
CA SER A 18 -7.71 -3.18 10.55
C SER A 18 -7.36 -3.24 9.07
N ALA A 19 -6.10 -2.96 8.75
CA ALA A 19 -5.54 -3.09 7.42
C ALA A 19 -4.04 -3.41 7.47
N VAL A 20 -3.49 -3.86 6.35
CA VAL A 20 -2.06 -4.11 6.15
C VAL A 20 -1.53 -3.18 5.07
N LEU A 21 -0.40 -2.52 5.33
CA LEU A 21 0.36 -1.82 4.31
C LEU A 21 1.42 -2.77 3.71
N CYS A 22 1.39 -2.92 2.39
CA CYS A 22 2.44 -3.56 1.62
C CYS A 22 3.20 -2.49 0.84
N MET A 23 4.54 -2.56 0.83
CA MET A 23 5.37 -1.63 0.07
C MET A 23 6.57 -2.37 -0.54
N VAL A 24 6.88 -2.05 -1.79
CA VAL A 24 8.15 -2.46 -2.42
C VAL A 24 9.26 -1.61 -1.80
N VAL A 25 10.14 -2.24 -1.02
CA VAL A 25 11.27 -1.56 -0.37
C VAL A 25 12.54 -1.56 -1.23
N GLU A 26 12.63 -2.52 -2.15
CA GLU A 26 13.72 -2.70 -3.10
C GLU A 26 13.23 -3.53 -4.29
N GLU A 27 13.85 -3.35 -5.44
CA GLU A 27 13.56 -4.03 -6.70
C GLU A 27 14.85 -4.29 -7.46
N SER A 28 14.86 -5.38 -8.22
CA SER A 28 15.99 -5.74 -9.07
C SER A 28 15.51 -6.32 -10.39
N GLY A 29 16.13 -5.93 -11.50
CA GLY A 29 15.74 -6.38 -12.83
C GLY A 29 14.50 -5.66 -13.37
N SER A 30 13.74 -6.33 -14.25
CA SER A 30 12.53 -5.75 -14.86
C SER A 30 11.30 -6.13 -14.05
N THR A 31 10.99 -5.33 -13.03
CA THR A 31 9.75 -5.45 -12.25
C THR A 31 8.69 -4.46 -12.75
N PRO A 32 7.38 -4.79 -12.72
CA PRO A 32 6.34 -3.88 -13.20
C PRO A 32 6.13 -2.66 -12.29
N ARG A 33 6.65 -2.71 -11.06
CA ARG A 33 6.61 -1.64 -10.06
C ARG A 33 8.00 -1.40 -9.48
N ALA A 34 8.29 -0.14 -9.15
CA ALA A 34 9.55 0.33 -8.57
C ALA A 34 9.44 0.53 -7.05
N ALA A 35 10.57 0.86 -6.41
CA ALA A 35 10.67 1.17 -4.99
C ALA A 35 9.60 2.19 -4.59
N GLY A 36 8.95 1.95 -3.47
CA GLY A 36 7.93 2.83 -2.92
C GLY A 36 6.54 2.67 -3.54
N ALA A 37 6.36 1.79 -4.54
CA ALA A 37 5.03 1.30 -4.90
C ALA A 37 4.39 0.64 -3.66
N SER A 38 3.12 0.93 -3.43
CA SER A 38 2.44 0.59 -2.17
C SER A 38 1.02 0.11 -2.43
N MET A 39 0.52 -0.74 -1.54
CA MET A 39 -0.84 -1.27 -1.56
C MET A 39 -1.35 -1.43 -0.13
N ILE A 40 -2.61 -1.08 0.11
CA ILE A 40 -3.32 -1.36 1.36
C ILE A 40 -4.21 -2.58 1.14
N VAL A 41 -4.20 -3.53 2.06
CA VAL A 41 -5.13 -4.66 2.10
C VAL A 41 -6.03 -4.51 3.32
N PHE A 42 -7.33 -4.39 3.09
CA PHE A 42 -8.34 -4.26 4.14
C PHE A 42 -8.79 -5.63 4.63
N GLN A 43 -9.33 -5.73 5.84
CA GLN A 43 -9.86 -6.99 6.40
C GLN A 43 -10.91 -7.67 5.49
N SER A 44 -11.66 -6.90 4.70
CA SER A 44 -12.63 -7.44 3.73
C SER A 44 -12.01 -8.11 2.50
N GLY A 45 -10.69 -8.03 2.35
CA GLY A 45 -9.97 -8.46 1.14
C GLY A 45 -9.94 -7.42 0.03
N ARG A 46 -10.63 -6.26 0.19
CA ARG A 46 -10.47 -5.12 -0.71
C ARG A 46 -9.02 -4.64 -0.68
N THR A 47 -8.53 -4.15 -1.82
CA THR A 47 -7.21 -3.54 -1.92
C THR A 47 -7.26 -2.15 -2.54
N GLU A 48 -6.27 -1.33 -2.22
CA GLU A 48 -6.00 -0.04 -2.87
C GLU A 48 -4.52 0.09 -3.19
N GLY A 49 -4.17 0.49 -4.42
CA GLY A 49 -2.80 0.49 -4.93
C GLY A 49 -2.36 -0.88 -5.46
N THR A 50 -1.17 -0.95 -6.07
CA THR A 50 -0.56 -2.21 -6.50
C THR A 50 0.94 -2.19 -6.26
N ILE A 51 1.50 -3.35 -5.92
CA ILE A 51 2.95 -3.58 -5.71
C ILE A 51 3.57 -4.51 -6.76
N GLY A 52 2.75 -5.01 -7.69
CA GLY A 52 3.14 -5.80 -8.84
C GLY A 52 2.56 -5.22 -10.11
#